data_AF-A0A959XWL4-F1
#
_entry.id   AF-A0A959XWL4-F1
#
_cell.length_a   1.000
_cell.length_b   1.000
_cell.length_c   1.000
_cell.angle_alpha   90.00
_cell.angle_beta   90.00
_cell.angle_gamma   90.00
#
_symmetry.space_group_name_H-M   'P 1'
#
loop_
_entity.id
_entity.type
_entity.pdbx_description
1 polymer ?
#
loop_
_entity_poly.entity_id
_entity_poly.type
_entity_poly.pdbx_seq_one_letter_code
_entity_poly.pdbx_strand_id
1 'polypeptide(L)'
;MIQPPHHKTVEAREKVVILFAGDSGDGIQLTGSQFTDTNALFGNDVSTFPNYPAEIRAPQGTLAGVSGFQLHFGSVDVFTPGDMCDTLVVMNAAALKVNLHKLKKGGIIIANSDGFDSKNLRLAGYPDEKNPLTDGSLDNYALHTVDVTKLTRNALEGTTLGMKEKDRSKNMFVLGFIHWMYGRKIEGPEKFLEAKFKAKPELLEANRKVLRAGYNYGDTSETFTTRFAVKPATMPKGTYRNITGNQGVAIGLIAAAQKAGLELFYGSYPITPASDILH
;
A
#
# COMPACT_ATOMS: atom_id res chain seq x y z
N MET A 1 -11.68 -34.15 -20.93
CA MET A 1 -12.04 -33.92 -19.51
C MET A 1 -11.75 -32.46 -19.20
N ILE A 2 -12.79 -31.64 -19.02
CA ILE A 2 -12.65 -30.24 -18.64
C ILE A 2 -12.49 -30.26 -17.11
N GLN A 3 -11.32 -29.87 -16.60
CA GLN A 3 -11.15 -29.69 -15.15
C GLN A 3 -12.16 -28.64 -14.67
N PRO A 4 -12.88 -28.87 -13.56
CA PRO A 4 -13.76 -27.86 -12.99
C PRO A 4 -12.93 -26.62 -12.65
N PRO A 5 -13.48 -25.40 -12.79
CA PRO A 5 -12.76 -24.19 -12.40
C PRO A 5 -12.38 -24.29 -10.93
N HIS A 6 -11.08 -24.25 -10.63
CA HIS A 6 -10.58 -24.25 -9.25
C HIS A 6 -11.19 -23.07 -8.49
N HIS A 7 -12.15 -23.36 -7.61
CA HIS A 7 -12.78 -22.34 -6.78
C HIS A 7 -11.78 -21.91 -5.72
N LYS A 8 -11.18 -20.74 -5.89
CA LYS A 8 -10.29 -20.16 -4.88
C LYS A 8 -11.07 -19.95 -3.58
N THR A 9 -10.50 -20.36 -2.46
CA THR A 9 -11.14 -20.30 -1.14
C THR A 9 -11.32 -18.84 -0.73
N VAL A 10 -12.49 -18.49 -0.19
CA VAL A 10 -12.72 -17.17 0.40
C VAL A 10 -12.74 -17.29 1.91
N GLU A 11 -11.78 -16.66 2.58
CA GLU A 11 -11.70 -16.63 4.05
C GLU A 11 -12.29 -15.33 4.59
N ALA A 12 -13.27 -15.44 5.48
CA ALA A 12 -13.85 -14.29 6.16
C ALA A 12 -12.91 -13.78 7.27
N ARG A 13 -12.70 -12.46 7.33
CA ARG A 13 -11.92 -11.80 8.38
C ARG A 13 -12.71 -10.62 8.94
N GLU A 14 -12.71 -10.46 10.25
CA GLU A 14 -13.36 -9.30 10.90
C GLU A 14 -12.56 -8.02 10.71
N LYS A 15 -11.23 -8.13 10.75
CA LYS A 15 -10.28 -7.04 10.57
C LYS A 15 -8.97 -7.56 9.98
N VAL A 16 -8.25 -6.70 9.28
CA VAL A 16 -7.00 -7.01 8.60
C VAL A 16 -6.05 -5.82 8.74
N VAL A 17 -4.78 -6.10 8.99
CA VAL A 17 -3.70 -5.12 8.95
C VAL A 17 -2.76 -5.43 7.78
N ILE A 18 -2.55 -4.47 6.89
CA ILE A 18 -1.60 -4.57 5.77
C ILE A 18 -0.51 -3.52 5.97
N LEU A 19 0.74 -3.94 5.81
CA LEU A 19 1.90 -3.05 5.77
C LEU A 19 2.52 -3.07 4.38
N PHE A 20 2.45 -1.95 3.68
CA PHE A 20 3.18 -1.73 2.44
C PHE A 20 4.54 -1.11 2.76
N ALA A 21 5.62 -1.63 2.18
CA ALA A 21 6.96 -1.12 2.41
C ALA A 21 7.82 -1.16 1.14
N GLY A 22 8.65 -0.15 0.97
CA GLY A 22 9.53 0.03 -0.19
C GLY A 22 10.40 1.26 -0.01
N ASP A 23 11.11 1.68 -1.05
CA ASP A 23 11.91 2.91 -0.96
C ASP A 23 11.05 4.16 -1.06
N SER A 24 11.53 5.26 -0.49
CA SER A 24 11.02 6.59 -0.81
C SER A 24 10.99 6.83 -2.32
N GLY A 25 9.80 7.08 -2.85
CA GLY A 25 9.57 7.27 -4.29
C GLY A 25 8.92 6.08 -5.00
N ASP A 26 8.86 4.90 -4.38
CA ASP A 26 8.17 3.73 -4.92
C ASP A 26 6.63 3.86 -4.89
N GLY A 27 6.09 4.97 -4.37
CA GLY A 27 4.66 5.22 -4.34
C GLY A 27 3.90 4.40 -3.27
N ILE A 28 4.59 3.90 -2.25
CA ILE A 28 4.04 3.15 -1.11
C ILE A 28 2.88 3.90 -0.45
N GLN A 29 3.09 5.18 -0.17
CA GLN A 29 2.09 6.06 0.43
C GLN A 29 0.84 6.17 -0.46
N LEU A 30 1.03 6.32 -1.77
CA LEU A 30 -0.07 6.42 -2.73
C LEU A 30 -0.88 5.12 -2.77
N THR A 31 -0.21 3.97 -2.85
CA THR A 31 -0.85 2.65 -2.85
C THR A 31 -1.65 2.44 -1.56
N GLY A 32 -1.05 2.74 -0.41
CA GLY A 32 -1.71 2.65 0.89
C GLY A 32 -2.94 3.56 1.02
N SER A 33 -2.82 4.84 0.65
CA SER A 33 -3.93 5.80 0.68
C SER A 33 -5.07 5.40 -0.27
N GLN A 34 -4.77 4.97 -1.50
CA GLN A 34 -5.81 4.54 -2.45
C GLN A 34 -6.58 3.31 -1.96
N PHE A 35 -5.87 2.36 -1.34
CA PHE A 35 -6.54 1.20 -0.75
C PHE A 35 -7.33 1.57 0.53
N THR A 36 -6.86 2.55 1.30
CA THR A 36 -7.60 3.12 2.44
C THR A 36 -8.92 3.72 1.97
N ASP A 37 -8.88 4.60 0.96
CA ASP A 37 -10.08 5.25 0.41
C ASP A 37 -11.09 4.23 -0.11
N THR A 38 -10.59 3.17 -0.75
CA THR A 38 -11.44 2.07 -1.24
C THR A 38 -12.14 1.34 -0.11
N ASN A 39 -11.45 1.05 1.00
CA ASN A 39 -12.05 0.38 2.16
C ASN A 39 -13.02 1.30 2.92
N ALA A 40 -12.69 2.58 3.08
CA ALA A 40 -13.59 3.55 3.68
C ALA A 40 -14.89 3.70 2.88
N LEU A 41 -14.80 3.79 1.53
CA LEU A 41 -15.96 3.86 0.64
C LEU A 41 -16.77 2.55 0.59
N PHE A 42 -16.11 1.41 0.80
CA PHE A 42 -16.80 0.12 0.97
C PHE A 42 -17.58 0.04 2.30
N GLY A 43 -17.33 0.97 3.23
CA GLY A 43 -17.97 1.03 4.53
C GLY A 43 -17.21 0.29 5.62
N ASN A 44 -15.91 0.05 5.46
CA ASN A 44 -15.06 -0.41 6.56
C ASN A 44 -14.64 0.75 7.45
N ASP A 45 -14.53 0.45 8.75
CA ASP A 45 -13.77 1.33 9.62
C ASP A 45 -12.27 1.16 9.33
N VAL A 46 -11.52 2.25 9.39
CA VAL A 46 -10.12 2.31 8.95
C VAL A 46 -9.26 3.13 9.89
N SER A 47 -8.02 2.67 10.10
CA SER A 47 -6.97 3.42 10.76
C SER A 47 -5.65 3.23 10.01
N THR A 48 -4.89 4.31 9.83
CA THR A 48 -3.66 4.28 9.03
C THR A 48 -2.47 4.83 9.79
N PHE A 49 -1.28 4.39 9.38
CA PHE A 49 -0.01 4.91 9.87
C PHE A 49 0.99 5.03 8.71
N PRO A 50 1.14 6.23 8.12
CA PRO A 50 2.21 6.49 7.17
C PRO A 50 3.54 6.65 7.92
N ASN A 51 4.56 5.91 7.48
CA ASN A 51 5.91 5.96 8.02
C ASN A 51 6.89 6.44 6.94
N TYR A 52 7.51 7.58 7.19
CA TYR A 52 8.47 8.20 6.28
C TYR A 52 9.88 8.07 6.85
N PRO A 53 10.88 7.72 6.03
CA PRO A 53 12.26 7.78 6.48
C PRO A 53 12.65 9.23 6.80
N ALA A 54 13.52 9.40 7.80
CA ALA A 54 14.03 10.71 8.15
C ALA A 54 14.93 11.30 7.05
N GLU A 55 15.59 10.44 6.27
CA GLU A 55 16.47 10.86 5.19
C GLU A 55 15.69 11.10 3.90
N ILE A 56 15.63 12.36 3.47
CA ILE A 56 14.85 12.80 2.31
C ILE A 56 15.36 12.15 1.00
N ARG A 57 16.66 11.84 0.92
CA ARG A 57 17.32 11.29 -0.28
C ARG A 57 18.28 10.14 0.05
N ALA A 58 17.84 9.20 0.87
CA ALA A 58 18.59 7.98 1.08
C ALA A 58 18.81 7.24 -0.26
N PRO A 59 19.96 6.59 -0.47
CA PRO A 59 20.16 5.74 -1.63
C PRO A 59 19.11 4.61 -1.66
N GLN A 60 18.55 4.34 -2.84
CA GLN A 60 17.58 3.25 -3.03
C GLN A 60 18.19 1.90 -2.63
N GLY A 61 17.37 1.04 -2.02
CA GLY A 61 17.77 -0.27 -1.51
C GLY A 61 18.50 -0.24 -0.15
N THR A 62 18.60 0.92 0.50
CA THR A 62 19.19 1.04 1.85
C THR A 62 18.13 1.08 2.95
N LEU A 63 18.48 0.68 4.16
CA LEU A 63 17.56 0.68 5.31
C LEU A 63 17.06 2.09 5.67
N ALA A 64 17.91 3.11 5.48
CA ALA A 64 17.57 4.50 5.78
C ALA A 64 16.51 5.08 4.84
N GLY A 65 16.33 4.50 3.64
CA GLY A 65 15.37 4.95 2.65
C GLY A 65 14.01 4.25 2.69
N VAL A 66 13.81 3.32 3.62
CA VAL A 66 12.58 2.53 3.70
C VAL A 66 11.42 3.41 4.17
N SER A 67 10.40 3.49 3.33
CA SER A 67 9.09 4.06 3.63
C SER A 67 8.06 2.95 3.81
N GLY A 68 7.12 3.16 4.74
CA GLY A 68 6.04 2.23 5.02
C GLY A 68 4.68 2.93 5.06
N PHE A 69 3.62 2.20 4.73
CA PHE A 69 2.25 2.62 4.96
C PHE A 69 1.48 1.46 5.56
N GLN A 70 0.99 1.62 6.79
CA GLN A 70 0.16 0.62 7.45
C GLN A 70 -1.31 1.02 7.35
N LEU A 71 -2.16 0.05 7.00
CA LEU A 71 -3.60 0.18 7.01
C LEU A 71 -4.20 -0.94 7.85
N HIS A 72 -5.02 -0.58 8.81
CA HIS A 72 -5.92 -1.47 9.53
C HIS A 72 -7.35 -1.16 9.10
N PHE A 73 -8.07 -2.17 8.63
CA PHE A 73 -9.47 -2.02 8.24
C PHE A 73 -10.31 -3.20 8.72
N GLY A 74 -11.58 -2.95 9.01
CA GLY A 74 -12.45 -3.97 9.59
C GLY A 74 -13.94 -3.73 9.42
N SER A 75 -14.68 -4.79 9.72
CA SER A 75 -16.14 -4.81 9.93
C SER A 75 -16.55 -4.44 11.36
N VAL A 76 -15.57 -4.15 12.20
CA VAL A 76 -15.68 -3.75 13.61
C VAL A 76 -14.94 -2.44 13.79
N ASP A 77 -15.15 -1.79 14.93
CA ASP A 77 -14.46 -0.54 15.24
C ASP A 77 -12.94 -0.72 15.27
N VAL A 78 -12.22 0.18 14.60
CA VAL A 78 -10.76 0.19 14.44
C VAL A 78 -10.19 1.48 15.03
N PHE A 79 -9.63 1.38 16.23
CA PHE A 79 -9.08 2.54 16.94
C PHE A 79 -7.58 2.76 16.73
N THR A 80 -6.85 1.75 16.26
CA THR A 80 -5.40 1.82 16.09
C THR A 80 -4.99 1.27 14.73
N PRO A 81 -3.81 1.67 14.20
CA PRO A 81 -3.26 1.09 12.98
C PRO A 81 -2.84 -0.38 13.13
N GLY A 82 -2.88 -0.95 14.34
CA GLY A 82 -2.44 -2.31 14.67
C GLY A 82 -0.94 -2.44 14.97
N ASP A 83 -0.57 -3.31 15.92
CA ASP A 83 0.85 -3.52 16.27
C ASP A 83 1.57 -4.44 15.29
N MET A 84 0.87 -5.46 14.80
CA MET A 84 1.37 -6.43 13.83
C MET A 84 0.46 -6.54 12.62
N CYS A 85 1.05 -6.68 11.44
CA CYS A 85 0.36 -6.87 10.17
C CYS A 85 0.06 -8.34 9.87
N ASP A 86 -1.05 -8.58 9.17
CA ASP A 86 -1.44 -9.88 8.61
C ASP A 86 -0.78 -10.11 7.24
N THR A 87 -0.58 -9.03 6.48
CA THR A 87 0.09 -9.05 5.18
C THR A 87 1.17 -7.98 5.11
N LEU A 88 2.38 -8.39 4.77
CA LEU A 88 3.53 -7.53 4.54
C LEU A 88 3.86 -7.52 3.04
N VAL A 89 3.71 -6.35 2.40
CA VAL A 89 4.04 -6.14 0.98
C VAL A 89 5.37 -5.40 0.91
N VAL A 90 6.39 -6.01 0.30
CA VAL A 90 7.77 -5.47 0.28
C VAL A 90 8.30 -5.36 -1.14
N MET A 91 8.77 -4.17 -1.51
CA MET A 91 9.31 -3.89 -2.83
C MET A 91 10.79 -4.29 -3.01
N ASN A 92 11.52 -4.47 -1.91
CA ASN A 92 12.94 -4.81 -1.89
C ASN A 92 13.39 -5.46 -0.57
N ALA A 93 14.65 -5.91 -0.53
CA ALA A 93 15.25 -6.57 0.62
C ALA A 93 15.36 -5.69 1.88
N ALA A 94 15.60 -4.39 1.71
CA ALA A 94 15.67 -3.43 2.81
C ALA A 94 14.30 -3.29 3.51
N ALA A 95 13.23 -3.15 2.73
CA ALA A 95 11.87 -3.07 3.21
C ALA A 95 11.46 -4.33 4.01
N LEU A 96 11.85 -5.52 3.54
CA LEU A 96 11.67 -6.76 4.28
C LEU A 96 12.42 -6.73 5.61
N LYS A 97 13.72 -6.41 5.58
CA LYS A 97 14.58 -6.42 6.78
C LYS A 97 14.07 -5.48 7.88
N VAL A 98 13.63 -4.28 7.50
CA VAL A 98 13.11 -3.28 8.43
C VAL A 98 11.77 -3.72 9.05
N ASN A 99 10.90 -4.40 8.30
CA ASN A 99 9.51 -4.59 8.71
C ASN A 99 9.10 -6.02 9.06
N LEU A 100 9.96 -7.03 8.84
CA LEU A 100 9.62 -8.45 9.10
C LEU A 100 9.16 -8.69 10.55
N HIS A 101 9.74 -7.98 11.52
CA HIS A 101 9.37 -8.07 12.93
C HIS A 101 7.91 -7.62 13.22
N LYS A 102 7.28 -6.88 12.31
CA LYS A 102 5.89 -6.44 12.42
C LYS A 102 4.90 -7.44 11.80
N LEU A 103 5.36 -8.52 11.18
CA LEU A 103 4.48 -9.52 10.59
C LEU A 103 4.09 -10.56 11.64
N LYS A 104 2.80 -10.88 11.72
CA LYS A 104 2.32 -11.98 12.58
C LYS A 104 2.94 -13.30 12.12
N LYS A 105 3.14 -14.23 13.06
CA LYS A 105 3.55 -15.61 12.73
C LYS A 105 2.53 -16.24 11.76
N GLY A 106 3.00 -16.90 10.71
CA GLY A 106 2.14 -17.43 9.65
C GLY A 106 1.50 -16.37 8.75
N GLY A 107 1.88 -15.09 8.91
CA GLY A 107 1.41 -13.99 8.07
C GLY A 107 1.91 -14.12 6.63
N ILE A 108 1.34 -13.29 5.77
CA ILE A 108 1.57 -13.33 4.33
C ILE A 108 2.66 -12.33 3.95
N ILE A 109 3.65 -12.76 3.17
CA ILE A 109 4.66 -11.88 2.57
C ILE A 109 4.41 -11.82 1.07
N ILE A 110 4.27 -10.62 0.53
CA ILE A 110 4.22 -10.39 -0.93
C ILE A 110 5.49 -9.62 -1.28
N ALA A 111 6.47 -10.32 -1.87
CA ALA A 111 7.79 -9.78 -2.13
C ALA A 111 8.02 -9.56 -3.63
N ASN A 112 8.42 -8.34 -4.01
CA ASN A 112 8.91 -8.06 -5.36
C ASN A 112 10.31 -8.66 -5.54
N SER A 113 10.44 -9.77 -6.26
CA SER A 113 11.71 -10.51 -6.39
C SER A 113 12.84 -9.71 -7.04
N ASP A 114 12.52 -8.76 -7.92
CA ASP A 114 13.49 -7.86 -8.56
C ASP A 114 14.25 -6.98 -7.55
N GLY A 115 13.68 -6.73 -6.37
CA GLY A 115 14.33 -5.98 -5.29
C GLY A 115 15.24 -6.81 -4.38
N PHE A 116 15.57 -8.06 -4.76
CA PHE A 116 16.40 -9.00 -4.00
C PHE A 116 17.62 -9.48 -4.80
N ASP A 117 18.11 -8.68 -5.75
CA ASP A 117 19.39 -8.92 -6.41
C ASP A 117 20.59 -8.70 -5.43
N SER A 118 21.77 -9.15 -5.84
CA SER A 118 23.03 -8.97 -5.08
C SER A 118 23.25 -7.55 -4.59
N LYS A 119 22.94 -6.55 -5.43
CA LYS A 119 23.13 -5.14 -5.09
C LYS A 119 22.20 -4.72 -3.95
N ASN A 120 20.91 -5.04 -4.03
CA ASN A 120 19.92 -4.71 -3.00
C ASN A 120 20.20 -5.47 -1.70
N LEU A 121 20.59 -6.74 -1.78
CA LEU A 121 20.96 -7.54 -0.60
C LEU A 121 22.16 -6.93 0.13
N ARG A 122 23.19 -6.51 -0.61
CA ARG A 122 24.35 -5.82 -0.04
C ARG A 122 23.99 -4.47 0.58
N LEU A 123 23.17 -3.66 -0.09
CA LEU A 123 22.73 -2.34 0.41
C LEU A 123 21.82 -2.45 1.64
N ALA A 124 21.03 -3.52 1.73
CA ALA A 124 20.23 -3.85 2.91
C ALA A 124 21.07 -4.53 4.03
N GLY A 125 22.35 -4.83 3.77
CA GLY A 125 23.27 -5.45 4.71
C GLY A 125 22.93 -6.89 5.05
N TYR A 126 22.47 -7.70 4.09
CA TYR A 126 22.37 -9.15 4.27
C TYR A 126 23.77 -9.77 4.20
N PRO A 127 24.18 -10.60 5.19
CA PRO A 127 25.46 -11.29 5.18
C PRO A 127 25.60 -12.15 3.92
N ASP A 128 26.78 -12.14 3.31
CA ASP A 128 27.15 -12.94 2.12
C ASP A 128 26.14 -12.85 0.96
N GLU A 129 25.39 -11.74 0.87
CA GLU A 129 24.30 -11.58 -0.10
C GLU A 129 23.30 -12.75 -0.08
N LYS A 130 23.11 -13.36 1.09
CA LYS A 130 22.19 -14.49 1.28
C LYS A 130 20.75 -14.02 1.11
N ASN A 131 20.07 -14.54 0.10
CA ASN A 131 18.73 -14.11 -0.25
C ASN A 131 17.67 -14.71 0.70
N PRO A 132 16.95 -13.90 1.49
CA PRO A 132 15.96 -14.38 2.44
C PRO A 132 14.75 -15.06 1.76
N LEU A 133 14.54 -14.81 0.47
CA LEU A 133 13.46 -15.45 -0.29
C LEU A 133 13.72 -16.94 -0.56
N THR A 134 14.96 -17.39 -0.44
CA THR A 134 15.37 -18.75 -0.85
C THR A 134 16.16 -19.51 0.23
N ASP A 135 16.46 -18.87 1.35
CA ASP A 135 17.38 -19.42 2.34
C ASP A 135 16.72 -20.15 3.54
N GLY A 136 15.41 -20.29 3.50
CA GLY A 136 14.59 -20.90 4.55
C GLY A 136 14.26 -19.97 5.74
N SER A 137 14.78 -18.74 5.77
CA SER A 137 14.52 -17.80 6.88
C SER A 137 13.04 -17.38 6.99
N LEU A 138 12.29 -17.51 5.90
CA LEU A 138 10.88 -17.12 5.79
C LEU A 138 9.90 -18.31 5.84
N ASP A 139 10.37 -19.52 6.17
CA ASP A 139 9.54 -20.75 6.15
C ASP A 139 8.34 -20.72 7.11
N ASN A 140 8.38 -19.84 8.13
CA ASN A 140 7.28 -19.63 9.07
C ASN A 140 6.18 -18.68 8.54
N TYR A 141 6.29 -18.21 7.30
CA TYR A 141 5.37 -17.27 6.67
C TYR A 141 4.85 -17.81 5.34
N ALA A 142 3.67 -17.34 4.93
CA ALA A 142 3.18 -17.60 3.58
C ALA A 142 3.88 -16.65 2.60
N LEU A 143 5.02 -17.07 2.05
CA LEU A 143 5.82 -16.28 1.12
C LEU A 143 5.29 -16.39 -0.32
N HIS A 144 4.99 -15.23 -0.91
CA HIS A 144 4.64 -15.09 -2.31
C HIS A 144 5.61 -14.13 -3.00
N THR A 145 6.47 -14.68 -3.84
CA THR A 145 7.41 -13.91 -4.65
C THR A 145 6.78 -13.58 -6.00
N VAL A 146 6.79 -12.29 -6.35
CA VAL A 146 6.23 -11.80 -7.61
C VAL A 146 7.26 -10.92 -8.29
N ASP A 147 7.54 -11.15 -9.57
CA ASP A 147 8.38 -10.23 -10.35
C ASP A 147 7.55 -9.04 -10.84
N VAL A 148 7.27 -8.12 -9.92
CA VAL A 148 6.40 -6.95 -10.16
C VAL A 148 6.98 -6.09 -11.27
N THR A 149 8.30 -5.94 -11.31
CA THR A 149 9.00 -5.16 -12.35
C THR A 149 8.74 -5.76 -13.73
N LYS A 150 9.02 -7.04 -13.93
CA LYS A 150 8.80 -7.70 -15.23
C LYS A 150 7.33 -7.68 -15.63
N LEU A 151 6.41 -8.02 -14.72
CA LEU A 151 4.98 -8.03 -15.03
C LEU A 151 4.45 -6.64 -15.40
N THR A 152 4.92 -5.60 -14.71
CA THR A 152 4.60 -4.20 -15.05
C THR A 152 5.12 -3.83 -16.44
N ARG A 153 6.36 -4.19 -16.75
CA ARG A 153 6.98 -3.90 -18.05
C ARG A 153 6.26 -4.61 -19.19
N ASN A 154 5.93 -5.89 -19.00
CA ASN A 154 5.18 -6.71 -19.96
C ASN A 154 3.79 -6.11 -20.19
N ALA A 155 3.09 -5.69 -19.13
CA ALA A 155 1.81 -5.00 -19.26
C ALA A 155 1.92 -3.71 -20.09
N LEU A 156 3.08 -3.06 -20.11
CA LEU A 156 3.37 -1.83 -20.86
C LEU A 156 4.17 -2.08 -22.14
N GLU A 157 4.19 -3.29 -22.67
CA GLU A 157 4.71 -3.54 -24.02
C GLU A 157 3.86 -2.80 -25.06
N GLY A 158 4.53 -2.26 -26.08
CA GLY A 158 3.91 -1.48 -27.15
C GLY A 158 3.56 -0.02 -26.79
N THR A 159 3.77 0.43 -25.55
CA THR A 159 3.57 1.85 -25.19
C THR A 159 4.79 2.70 -25.55
N THR A 160 4.57 3.99 -25.79
CA THR A 160 5.59 5.04 -26.04
C THR A 160 6.42 5.42 -24.80
N LEU A 161 6.01 4.99 -23.60
CA LEU A 161 6.66 5.36 -22.34
C LEU A 161 8.11 4.86 -22.23
N GLY A 162 8.96 5.70 -21.65
CA GLY A 162 10.34 5.33 -21.33
C GLY A 162 10.42 4.34 -20.16
N MET A 163 11.55 3.63 -20.03
CA MET A 163 11.72 2.62 -18.97
C MET A 163 11.49 3.15 -17.56
N LYS A 164 11.95 4.38 -17.28
CA LYS A 164 11.75 5.03 -15.99
C LYS A 164 10.27 5.23 -15.66
N GLU A 165 9.44 5.51 -16.66
CA GLU A 165 8.00 5.72 -16.46
C GLU A 165 7.29 4.39 -16.25
N LYS A 166 7.66 3.35 -17.01
CA LYS A 166 7.15 1.99 -16.81
C LYS A 166 7.45 1.49 -15.39
N ASP A 167 8.69 1.67 -14.92
CA ASP A 167 9.09 1.24 -13.58
C ASP A 167 8.41 2.03 -12.46
N ARG A 168 8.00 3.28 -12.71
CA ARG A 168 7.22 4.09 -11.75
C ARG A 168 5.77 3.65 -11.61
N SER A 169 5.26 2.79 -12.50
CA SER A 169 3.90 2.23 -12.40
C SER A 169 3.83 0.93 -11.61
N LYS A 170 4.95 0.39 -11.12
CA LYS A 170 5.00 -0.88 -10.35
C LYS A 170 4.05 -0.90 -9.15
N ASN A 171 3.87 0.24 -8.50
CA ASN A 171 2.98 0.38 -7.35
C ASN A 171 1.49 0.21 -7.71
N MET A 172 1.09 0.47 -8.96
CA MET A 172 -0.26 0.21 -9.45
C MET A 172 -0.50 -1.28 -9.64
N PHE A 173 0.52 -2.06 -10.03
CA PHE A 173 0.41 -3.51 -10.13
C PHE A 173 0.10 -4.10 -8.75
N VAL A 174 0.88 -3.69 -7.75
CA VAL A 174 0.67 -4.08 -6.35
C VAL A 174 -0.72 -3.65 -5.87
N LEU A 175 -1.13 -2.42 -6.16
CA LEU A 175 -2.47 -1.93 -5.80
C LEU A 175 -3.56 -2.82 -6.37
N GLY A 176 -3.50 -3.16 -7.67
CA GLY A 176 -4.48 -4.01 -8.33
C GLY A 176 -4.51 -5.41 -7.75
N PHE A 177 -3.34 -5.98 -7.46
CA PHE A 177 -3.23 -7.30 -6.87
C PHE A 177 -3.83 -7.37 -5.46
N ILE A 178 -3.60 -6.35 -4.62
CA ILE A 178 -4.20 -6.25 -3.29
C ILE A 178 -5.72 -6.04 -3.36
N HIS A 179 -6.22 -5.29 -4.34
CA HIS A 179 -7.66 -5.19 -4.58
C HIS A 179 -8.27 -6.56 -4.84
N TRP A 180 -7.65 -7.35 -5.72
CA TRP A 180 -8.09 -8.71 -5.98
C TRP A 180 -8.08 -9.58 -4.71
N MET A 181 -6.97 -9.56 -3.97
CA MET A 181 -6.74 -10.38 -2.77
C MET A 181 -7.80 -10.15 -1.69
N TYR A 182 -8.27 -8.92 -1.53
CA TYR A 182 -9.26 -8.52 -0.52
C TYR A 182 -10.67 -8.28 -1.06
N GLY A 183 -10.96 -8.76 -2.28
CA GLY A 183 -12.30 -8.68 -2.86
C GLY A 183 -12.78 -7.25 -3.13
N ARG A 184 -11.86 -6.31 -3.36
CA ARG A 184 -12.17 -4.91 -3.69
C ARG A 184 -12.18 -4.71 -5.19
N LYS A 185 -13.11 -3.88 -5.66
CA LYS A 185 -13.17 -3.52 -7.07
C LYS A 185 -12.24 -2.35 -7.39
N ILE A 186 -11.81 -2.23 -8.64
CA ILE A 186 -10.76 -1.28 -9.07
C ILE A 186 -11.31 0.04 -9.65
N GLU A 187 -12.63 0.24 -9.74
CA GLU A 187 -13.19 1.44 -10.37
C GLU A 187 -12.89 2.72 -9.58
N GLY A 188 -12.76 2.62 -8.25
CA GLY A 188 -12.35 3.73 -7.38
C GLY A 188 -10.95 4.25 -7.77
N PRO A 189 -9.91 3.41 -7.69
CA PRO A 189 -8.57 3.76 -8.18
C PRO A 189 -8.54 4.21 -9.64
N GLU A 190 -9.32 3.63 -10.55
CA GLU A 190 -9.36 4.05 -11.96
C GLU A 190 -9.87 5.48 -12.14
N LYS A 191 -10.88 5.90 -11.36
CA LYS A 191 -11.38 7.28 -11.35
C LYS A 191 -10.37 8.24 -10.75
N PHE A 192 -9.68 7.83 -9.67
CA PHE A 192 -8.61 8.62 -9.10
C PHE A 192 -7.47 8.85 -10.10
N LEU A 193 -7.06 7.80 -10.82
CA LEU A 193 -6.03 7.91 -11.86
C LEU A 193 -6.47 8.88 -12.96
N GLU A 194 -7.74 8.82 -13.38
CA GLU A 194 -8.30 9.74 -14.37
C GLU A 194 -8.21 11.20 -13.94
N ALA A 195 -8.62 11.49 -12.70
CA ALA A 195 -8.52 12.84 -12.15
C ALA A 195 -7.06 13.31 -12.06
N LYS A 196 -6.16 12.43 -11.58
CA LYS A 196 -4.74 12.75 -11.35
C LYS A 196 -3.95 12.95 -12.65
N PHE A 197 -4.20 12.14 -13.66
CA PHE A 197 -3.44 12.13 -14.92
C PHE A 197 -4.25 12.67 -16.10
N LYS A 198 -5.32 13.42 -15.86
CA LYS A 198 -6.16 14.06 -16.90
C LYS A 198 -5.35 14.81 -17.97
N ALA A 199 -4.27 15.47 -17.55
CA ALA A 199 -3.39 16.22 -18.45
C ALA A 199 -2.32 15.36 -19.17
N LYS A 200 -2.22 14.06 -18.85
CA LYS A 200 -1.20 13.12 -19.37
C LYS A 200 -1.85 11.78 -19.74
N PRO A 201 -2.56 11.71 -20.88
CA PRO A 201 -3.35 10.53 -21.28
C PRO A 201 -2.52 9.25 -21.37
N GLU A 202 -1.28 9.33 -21.88
CA GLU A 202 -0.39 8.17 -21.98
C GLU A 202 -0.06 7.55 -20.61
N LEU A 203 0.19 8.40 -19.59
CA LEU A 203 0.42 7.93 -18.22
C LEU A 203 -0.85 7.41 -17.56
N LEU A 204 -2.00 8.02 -17.85
CA LEU A 204 -3.29 7.54 -17.37
C LEU A 204 -3.53 6.10 -17.85
N GLU A 205 -3.46 5.88 -19.17
CA GLU A 205 -3.73 4.58 -19.76
C GLU A 205 -2.71 3.53 -19.32
N ALA A 206 -1.43 3.90 -19.20
CA ALA A 206 -0.41 3.01 -18.67
C ALA A 206 -0.70 2.58 -17.23
N ASN A 207 -1.00 3.52 -16.32
CA ASN A 207 -1.30 3.18 -14.93
C ASN A 207 -2.59 2.35 -14.80
N ARG A 208 -3.61 2.62 -15.62
CA ARG A 208 -4.82 1.78 -15.70
C ARG A 208 -4.52 0.36 -16.18
N LYS A 209 -3.72 0.23 -17.24
CA LYS A 209 -3.32 -1.08 -17.78
C LYS A 209 -2.55 -1.90 -16.75
N VAL A 210 -1.64 -1.27 -16.01
CA VAL A 210 -0.87 -1.93 -14.95
C VAL A 210 -1.73 -2.28 -13.74
N LEU A 211 -2.65 -1.41 -13.33
CA LEU A 211 -3.62 -1.69 -12.26
C LEU A 211 -4.46 -2.93 -12.59
N ARG A 212 -5.02 -2.99 -13.81
CA ARG A 212 -5.78 -4.15 -14.30
C ARG A 212 -4.92 -5.40 -14.39
N ALA A 213 -3.68 -5.27 -14.87
CA ALA A 213 -2.75 -6.39 -14.94
C ALA A 213 -2.48 -6.99 -13.55
N GLY A 214 -2.31 -6.16 -12.52
CA GLY A 214 -2.17 -6.61 -11.13
C GLY A 214 -3.42 -7.32 -10.61
N TYR A 215 -4.61 -6.78 -10.91
CA TYR A 215 -5.87 -7.42 -10.52
C TYR A 215 -6.05 -8.79 -11.21
N ASN A 216 -5.83 -8.85 -12.52
CA ASN A 216 -5.98 -10.06 -13.33
C ASN A 216 -4.91 -11.11 -13.00
N TYR A 217 -3.71 -10.69 -12.59
CA TYR A 217 -2.67 -11.60 -12.10
C TYR A 217 -3.18 -12.43 -10.92
N GLY A 218 -3.99 -11.82 -10.05
CA GLY A 218 -4.64 -12.54 -8.97
C GLY A 218 -5.53 -13.68 -9.47
N ASP A 219 -6.32 -13.47 -10.52
CA ASP A 219 -7.20 -14.52 -11.06
C ASP A 219 -6.42 -15.65 -11.75
N THR A 220 -5.38 -15.32 -12.50
CA THR A 220 -4.63 -16.29 -13.32
C THR A 220 -3.51 -17.00 -12.58
N SER A 221 -2.96 -16.40 -11.52
CA SER A 221 -1.89 -16.99 -10.73
C SER A 221 -2.43 -18.11 -9.83
N GLU A 222 -1.83 -19.29 -9.93
CA GLU A 222 -2.10 -20.43 -9.04
C GLU A 222 -1.40 -20.28 -7.67
N THR A 223 -0.46 -19.33 -7.55
CA THR A 223 0.31 -19.08 -6.32
C THR A 223 -0.57 -18.60 -5.16
N PHE A 224 -1.75 -18.04 -5.45
CA PHE A 224 -2.71 -17.58 -4.45
C PHE A 224 -4.02 -18.37 -4.53
N THR A 225 -4.23 -19.22 -3.53
CA THR A 225 -5.41 -20.07 -3.39
C THR A 225 -6.53 -19.44 -2.56
N THR A 226 -6.22 -18.39 -1.80
CA THR A 226 -7.15 -17.78 -0.84
C THR A 226 -7.36 -16.30 -1.13
N ARG A 227 -8.62 -15.87 -1.11
CA ARG A 227 -9.03 -14.46 -1.07
C ARG A 227 -9.62 -14.17 0.31
N PHE A 228 -9.49 -12.92 0.75
CA PHE A 228 -10.01 -12.49 2.04
C PHE A 228 -11.24 -11.61 1.85
N ALA A 229 -12.29 -11.89 2.62
CA ALA A 229 -13.51 -11.11 2.64
C ALA A 229 -13.66 -10.40 3.99
N VAL A 230 -13.61 -9.07 3.96
CA VAL A 230 -13.94 -8.21 5.11
C VAL A 230 -15.25 -7.50 4.81
N LYS A 231 -16.28 -7.80 5.61
CA LYS A 231 -17.62 -7.20 5.48
C LYS A 231 -17.58 -5.71 5.83
N PRO A 232 -18.55 -4.89 5.40
CA PRO A 232 -18.68 -3.52 5.89
C PRO A 232 -18.87 -3.48 7.41
N ALA A 233 -18.43 -2.41 8.05
CA ALA A 233 -18.66 -2.16 9.46
C ALA A 233 -20.11 -1.71 9.72
N THR A 234 -20.60 -2.01 10.92
CA THR A 234 -21.91 -1.51 11.36
C THR A 234 -21.76 -0.08 11.86
N MET A 235 -21.98 0.88 10.97
CA MET A 235 -21.83 2.30 11.28
C MET A 235 -23.19 3.02 11.41
N PRO A 236 -23.35 3.96 12.35
CA PRO A 236 -24.53 4.83 12.40
C PRO A 236 -24.77 5.55 11.06
N LYS A 237 -26.01 5.90 10.73
CA LYS A 237 -26.26 6.72 9.52
C LYS A 237 -25.69 8.12 9.73
N GLY A 238 -24.91 8.61 8.79
CA GLY A 238 -24.31 9.95 8.87
C GLY A 238 -23.35 10.25 7.73
N THR A 239 -22.81 11.46 7.75
CA THR A 239 -21.74 11.88 6.84
C THR A 239 -20.40 11.63 7.51
N TYR A 240 -19.60 10.77 6.89
CA TYR A 240 -18.27 10.42 7.36
C TYR A 240 -17.20 11.23 6.63
N ARG A 241 -16.13 11.56 7.35
CA ARG A 241 -14.98 12.27 6.79
C ARG A 241 -13.71 11.58 7.24
N ASN A 242 -12.88 11.16 6.29
CA ASN A 242 -11.51 10.76 6.56
C ASN A 242 -10.68 12.02 6.85
N ILE A 243 -9.98 12.08 7.98
CA ILE A 243 -9.13 13.19 8.39
C ILE A 243 -7.85 12.68 9.04
N THR A 244 -6.77 13.45 8.92
CA THR A 244 -5.57 13.26 9.74
C THR A 244 -5.70 14.01 11.08
N GLY A 245 -4.82 13.71 12.03
CA GLY A 245 -4.77 14.44 13.32
C GLY A 245 -4.56 15.94 13.14
N ASN A 246 -3.62 16.35 12.27
CA ASN A 246 -3.35 17.76 11.99
C ASN A 246 -4.56 18.48 11.36
N GLN A 247 -5.27 17.82 10.44
CA GLN A 247 -6.52 18.35 9.88
C GLN A 247 -7.60 18.50 10.97
N GLY A 248 -7.71 17.52 11.87
CA GLY A 248 -8.61 17.58 13.01
C GLY A 248 -8.32 18.78 13.92
N VAL A 249 -7.05 19.02 14.23
CA VAL A 249 -6.62 20.20 15.00
C VAL A 249 -6.99 21.50 14.30
N ALA A 250 -6.66 21.64 13.00
CA ALA A 250 -6.98 22.83 12.23
C ALA A 250 -8.50 23.11 12.19
N ILE A 251 -9.31 22.08 11.91
CA ILE A 251 -10.78 22.19 11.92
C ILE A 251 -11.29 22.57 13.31
N GLY A 252 -10.74 21.98 14.38
CA GLY A 252 -11.11 22.28 15.76
C GLY A 252 -10.84 23.72 16.15
N LEU A 253 -9.65 24.26 15.79
CA LEU A 253 -9.28 25.65 16.04
C LEU A 253 -10.22 26.62 15.30
N ILE A 254 -10.52 26.36 14.03
CA ILE A 254 -11.45 27.16 13.24
C ILE A 254 -12.85 27.15 13.85
N ALA A 255 -13.35 25.97 14.23
CA ALA A 255 -14.66 25.83 14.85
C ALA A 255 -14.75 26.56 16.19
N ALA A 256 -13.69 26.52 17.00
CA ALA A 256 -13.62 27.24 18.27
C ALA A 256 -13.67 28.76 18.07
N ALA A 257 -12.86 29.30 17.15
CA ALA A 257 -12.83 30.72 16.82
C ALA A 257 -14.20 31.23 16.32
N GLN A 258 -14.83 30.48 15.42
CA GLN A 258 -16.18 30.80 14.93
C GLN A 258 -17.22 30.82 16.05
N LYS A 259 -17.20 29.84 16.96
CA LYS A 259 -18.13 29.79 18.11
C LYS A 259 -17.88 30.90 19.12
N ALA A 260 -16.64 31.36 19.26
CA ALA A 260 -16.27 32.45 20.14
C ALA A 260 -16.51 33.84 19.52
N GLY A 261 -16.82 33.93 18.22
CA GLY A 261 -16.92 35.20 17.50
C GLY A 261 -15.58 35.94 17.40
N LEU A 262 -14.47 35.19 17.40
CA LEU A 262 -13.11 35.73 17.34
C LEU A 262 -12.45 35.39 16.01
N GLU A 263 -11.51 36.25 15.59
CA GLU A 263 -10.63 35.94 14.47
C GLU A 263 -9.52 34.98 14.92
N LEU A 264 -9.31 33.91 14.15
CA LEU A 264 -8.23 32.96 14.41
C LEU A 264 -6.92 33.53 13.86
N PHE A 265 -6.02 33.92 14.76
CA PHE A 265 -4.63 34.19 14.42
C PHE A 265 -3.76 32.97 14.71
N TYR A 266 -3.02 32.48 13.71
CA TYR A 266 -2.09 31.36 13.86
C TYR A 266 -0.67 31.81 13.49
N GLY A 267 0.20 31.89 14.49
CA GLY A 267 1.64 32.11 14.32
C GLY A 267 2.40 30.81 14.58
N SER A 268 3.14 30.32 13.59
CA SER A 268 3.87 29.06 13.70
C SER A 268 5.17 29.08 12.90
N TYR A 269 6.07 28.15 13.22
CA TYR A 269 7.31 27.92 12.51
C TYR A 269 7.33 26.47 11.98
N PRO A 270 7.71 26.23 10.72
CA PRO A 270 7.71 24.89 10.15
C PRO A 270 8.57 23.90 10.97
N ILE A 271 7.94 22.86 11.51
CA ILE A 271 8.58 21.77 12.23
C ILE A 271 7.79 20.48 12.03
N THR A 272 8.48 19.37 11.70
CA THR A 272 7.82 18.06 11.58
C THR A 272 7.43 17.55 12.99
N PRO A 273 6.20 17.04 13.23
CA PRO A 273 5.09 16.80 12.29
C PRO A 273 4.01 17.90 12.26
N ALA A 274 4.24 19.10 12.81
CA ALA A 274 3.24 20.16 12.95
C ALA A 274 3.09 21.08 11.72
N SER A 275 4.06 21.04 10.78
CA SER A 275 4.03 21.88 9.58
C SER A 275 2.74 21.75 8.77
N ASP A 276 2.13 20.56 8.70
CA ASP A 276 0.90 20.35 7.93
C ASP A 276 -0.33 21.04 8.54
N ILE A 277 -0.25 21.56 9.77
CA ILE A 277 -1.32 22.40 10.35
C ILE A 277 -1.34 23.78 9.64
N LEU A 278 -0.21 24.20 9.06
CA LEU A 278 -0.08 25.47 8.34
C LEU A 278 -0.65 25.42 6.91
N HIS A 279 -0.72 24.24 6.29
CA HIS A 279 -1.01 24.04 4.87
C HIS A 279 -2.44 23.54 4.62
#